data_AF-A0A257WSJ3-F1
#
_entry.id   AF-A0A257WSJ3-F1
#
_cell.length_a   1.000
_cell.length_b   1.000
_cell.length_c   1.000
_cell.angle_alpha   90.00
_cell.angle_beta   90.00
_cell.angle_gamma   90.00
#
_symmetry.space_group_name_H-M   'P 1'
#
loop_
_entity.id
_entity.type
_entity.pdbx_description
1 polymer ?
#
loop_
_entity_poly.entity_id
_entity_poly.type
_entity_poly.pdbx_seq_one_letter_code
_entity_poly.pdbx_strand_id
1 'polypeptide(L)'
;MRRTFFQISLATCLAMSATTWSAEKYTLDEPVDDTRVYGVGMRVDVSGTVQTRADDNKAVDLPLTVTATLSYRERRLLGLGPGAESFRAVRQYEQAAVDIEVADEKTTSQLPEALKLMVTQGRSSGLEMYSLGGLLSPQELELITPPCDSLGFIALLPPAAVEVGEEWSPPVWVAQF
;
A
#
# COMPACT_ATOMS: atom_id res chain seq x y z
N MET A 1 87.35 15.39 21.75
CA MET A 1 86.26 15.37 22.75
C MET A 1 85.58 16.73 22.76
N ARG A 2 84.40 16.88 22.17
CA ARG A 2 83.50 18.02 22.36
C ARG A 2 82.09 17.56 21.96
N ARG A 3 81.22 17.40 22.96
CA ARG A 3 79.81 17.04 22.79
C ARG A 3 78.96 18.30 22.90
N THR A 4 78.30 18.66 21.81
CA THR A 4 77.18 19.58 21.72
C THR A 4 75.92 18.84 22.18
N PHE A 5 75.16 19.41 23.12
CA PHE A 5 73.81 18.93 23.43
C PHE A 5 72.79 19.96 22.94
N PHE A 6 71.92 19.48 22.07
CA PHE A 6 70.84 20.16 21.38
C PHE A 6 69.55 19.60 21.99
N GLN A 7 68.68 20.44 22.53
CA GLN A 7 67.32 20.05 22.88
C GLN A 7 66.34 20.95 22.14
N ILE A 8 65.64 20.35 21.17
CA ILE A 8 64.43 20.91 20.58
C ILE A 8 63.28 20.02 21.05
N SER A 9 62.41 20.60 21.87
CA SER A 9 61.11 20.02 22.22
C SER A 9 60.20 20.06 21.00
N LEU A 10 59.73 18.90 20.55
CA LEU A 10 58.71 18.77 19.52
C LEU A 10 57.41 18.30 20.19
N ALA A 11 56.49 19.22 20.41
CA ALA A 11 55.13 18.92 20.86
C ALA A 11 54.32 18.43 19.64
N THR A 12 54.13 17.12 19.55
CA THR A 12 53.34 16.47 18.50
C THR A 12 51.85 16.63 18.81
N CYS A 13 51.18 17.54 18.09
CA CYS A 13 49.71 17.63 18.06
C CYS A 13 49.12 16.35 17.46
N LEU A 14 48.41 15.57 18.28
CA LEU A 14 47.64 14.41 17.87
C LEU A 14 46.36 14.91 17.17
N ALA A 15 46.39 15.04 15.84
CA ALA A 15 45.19 15.29 15.05
C ALA A 15 44.38 13.98 14.99
N MET A 16 43.33 13.88 15.80
CA MET A 16 42.35 12.80 15.68
C MET A 16 41.55 13.02 14.40
N SER A 17 41.86 12.25 13.36
CA SER A 17 41.01 12.13 12.17
C SER A 17 39.70 11.47 12.57
N ALA A 18 38.66 12.27 12.82
CA ALA A 18 37.30 11.76 12.88
C ALA A 18 36.90 11.34 11.46
N THR A 19 36.95 10.04 11.19
CA THR A 19 36.27 9.47 10.02
C THR A 19 34.77 9.65 10.22
N THR A 20 34.21 10.70 9.63
CA THR A 20 32.77 10.81 9.43
C THR A 20 32.36 9.73 8.44
N TRP A 21 31.83 8.62 8.95
CA TRP A 21 31.14 7.64 8.13
C TRP A 21 29.86 8.31 7.65
N SER A 22 29.87 8.82 6.41
CA SER A 22 28.63 9.24 5.78
C SER A 22 27.81 7.98 5.55
N ALA A 23 26.69 7.85 6.24
CA ALA A 23 25.76 6.76 5.98
C ALA A 23 25.25 6.85 4.54
N GLU A 24 25.19 5.69 3.87
CA GLU A 24 24.69 5.61 2.51
C GLU A 24 23.17 5.85 2.50
N LYS A 25 22.72 6.70 1.58
CA LYS A 25 21.29 7.02 1.41
C LYS A 25 20.72 6.23 0.25
N TYR A 26 19.58 5.61 0.47
CA TYR A 26 18.87 4.81 -0.53
C TYR A 26 17.58 5.50 -0.93
N THR A 27 17.32 5.55 -2.24
CA THR A 27 16.02 6.01 -2.76
C THR A 27 15.14 4.79 -2.96
N LEU A 28 13.96 4.80 -2.32
CA LEU A 28 12.94 3.78 -2.47
C LEU A 28 11.79 4.41 -3.25
N ASP A 29 11.74 4.17 -4.55
CA ASP A 29 10.75 4.79 -5.43
C ASP A 29 10.30 3.82 -6.53
N GLU A 30 9.04 3.96 -6.94
CA GLU A 30 8.51 3.34 -8.15
C GLU A 30 8.32 4.45 -9.20
N PRO A 31 9.13 4.45 -10.29
CA PRO A 31 9.09 5.53 -11.27
C PRO A 31 7.69 5.72 -11.86
N VAL A 32 7.20 6.96 -11.82
CA VAL A 32 5.85 7.31 -12.30
C VAL A 32 5.66 7.15 -13.82
N ASP A 33 6.76 7.13 -14.56
CA ASP A 33 6.82 6.93 -16.01
C ASP A 33 7.07 5.47 -16.39
N ASP A 34 7.04 4.56 -15.41
CA ASP A 34 7.19 3.14 -15.68
C ASP A 34 6.01 2.61 -16.51
N THR A 35 6.33 2.15 -17.71
CA THR A 35 5.36 1.63 -18.68
C THR A 35 5.00 0.17 -18.45
N ARG A 36 5.67 -0.51 -17.50
CA ARG A 36 5.40 -1.91 -17.17
C ARG A 36 3.98 -2.09 -16.64
N VAL A 37 3.43 -3.26 -16.92
CA VAL A 37 2.13 -3.70 -16.39
C VAL A 37 2.40 -4.75 -15.33
N TYR A 38 1.84 -4.55 -14.14
CA TYR A 38 2.00 -5.46 -13.01
C TYR A 38 0.74 -6.30 -12.83
N GLY A 39 0.92 -7.57 -12.47
CA GLY A 39 -0.18 -8.41 -11.99
C GLY A 39 -0.29 -8.26 -10.48
N VAL A 40 -1.47 -7.88 -10.00
CA VAL A 40 -1.78 -7.79 -8.57
C VAL A 40 -2.88 -8.80 -8.27
N GLY A 41 -2.66 -9.59 -7.22
CA GLY A 41 -3.62 -10.58 -6.75
C GLY A 41 -3.79 -10.46 -5.24
N MET A 42 -5.03 -10.51 -4.78
CA MET A 42 -5.38 -10.52 -3.38
C MET A 42 -6.48 -11.55 -3.13
N ARG A 43 -6.31 -12.31 -2.06
CA ARG A 43 -7.32 -13.21 -1.51
C ARG A 43 -7.56 -12.83 -0.06
N VAL A 44 -8.82 -12.67 0.31
CA VAL A 44 -9.25 -12.39 1.68
C VAL A 44 -10.16 -13.52 2.12
N ASP A 45 -9.76 -14.20 3.20
CA ASP A 45 -10.55 -15.24 3.85
C ASP A 45 -10.95 -14.74 5.24
N VAL A 46 -12.26 -14.71 5.52
CA VAL A 46 -12.83 -14.33 6.81
C VAL A 46 -13.65 -15.49 7.33
N SER A 47 -13.47 -15.82 8.61
CA SER A 47 -14.29 -16.77 9.33
C SER A 47 -14.80 -16.14 10.63
N GLY A 48 -16.03 -16.45 10.99
CA GLY A 48 -16.64 -15.89 12.19
C GLY A 48 -18.05 -16.41 12.43
N THR A 49 -18.81 -15.65 13.22
CA THR A 49 -20.22 -15.93 13.51
C THR A 49 -21.05 -14.66 13.37
N VAL A 50 -22.27 -14.81 12.84
CA VAL A 50 -23.29 -13.76 12.79
C VAL A 50 -24.34 -14.09 13.84
N GLN A 51 -24.53 -13.20 14.81
CA GLN A 51 -25.55 -13.38 15.83
C GLN A 51 -26.89 -12.80 15.35
N THR A 52 -27.92 -13.63 15.35
CA THR A 52 -29.29 -13.26 14.99
C THR A 52 -30.24 -13.56 16.16
N ARG A 53 -31.48 -13.06 16.08
CA ARG A 53 -32.53 -13.46 17.03
C ARG A 53 -33.41 -14.53 16.38
N ALA A 54 -33.60 -15.64 17.07
CA ALA A 54 -34.60 -16.64 16.72
C ALA A 54 -36.01 -16.20 17.13
N ASP A 55 -37.01 -16.94 16.65
CA ASP A 55 -38.44 -16.70 16.92
C ASP A 55 -38.77 -16.70 18.43
N ASP A 56 -37.98 -17.38 19.25
CA ASP A 56 -38.11 -17.40 20.71
C ASP A 56 -37.36 -16.27 21.42
N ASN A 57 -36.89 -15.26 20.66
CA ASN A 57 -36.13 -14.10 21.11
C ASN A 57 -34.76 -14.44 21.75
N LYS A 58 -34.26 -15.68 21.58
CA LYS A 58 -32.89 -16.04 21.95
C LYS A 58 -31.91 -15.66 20.84
N ALA A 59 -30.70 -15.33 21.27
CA ALA A 59 -29.58 -15.15 20.35
C ALA A 59 -29.16 -16.51 19.77
N VAL A 60 -29.00 -16.55 18.44
CA VAL A 60 -28.49 -17.71 17.71
C VAL A 60 -27.30 -17.27 16.90
N ASP A 61 -26.18 -17.97 17.07
CA ASP A 61 -24.96 -17.74 16.32
C ASP A 61 -24.96 -18.61 15.07
N LEU A 62 -24.82 -17.97 13.91
CA LEU A 62 -24.72 -18.63 12.60
C LEU A 62 -23.26 -18.56 12.15
N PRO A 63 -22.64 -19.67 11.73
CA PRO A 63 -21.28 -19.63 11.22
C PRO A 63 -21.23 -18.81 9.93
N LEU A 64 -20.18 -17.99 9.78
CA LEU A 64 -19.93 -17.15 8.61
C LEU A 64 -18.57 -17.52 8.02
N THR A 65 -18.54 -17.75 6.71
CA THR A 65 -17.32 -17.84 5.91
C THR A 65 -17.42 -16.87 4.74
N VAL A 66 -16.37 -16.07 4.52
CA VAL A 66 -16.27 -15.19 3.35
C VAL A 66 -14.94 -15.44 2.67
N THR A 67 -14.98 -15.62 1.35
CA THR A 67 -13.81 -15.64 0.49
C THR A 67 -13.98 -14.59 -0.59
N ALA A 68 -13.13 -13.57 -0.59
CA ALA A 68 -13.03 -12.58 -1.65
C ALA A 68 -11.74 -12.79 -2.45
N THR A 69 -11.84 -12.71 -3.78
CA THR A 69 -10.68 -12.78 -4.69
C THR A 69 -10.70 -11.59 -5.64
N LEU A 70 -9.62 -10.82 -5.61
CA LEU A 70 -9.36 -9.74 -6.56
C LEU A 70 -8.08 -10.06 -7.32
N SER A 71 -8.13 -9.98 -8.64
CA SER A 71 -6.94 -9.95 -9.48
C SER A 71 -7.10 -8.93 -10.59
N TYR A 72 -6.04 -8.17 -10.82
CA TYR A 72 -6.05 -7.15 -11.86
C TYR A 72 -4.64 -6.94 -12.42
N ARG A 73 -4.62 -6.46 -13.66
CA ARG A 73 -3.43 -5.87 -14.26
C ARG A 73 -3.46 -4.39 -14.03
N GLU A 74 -2.39 -3.85 -13.44
CA GLU A 74 -2.26 -2.44 -13.12
C GLU A 74 -1.14 -1.80 -13.94
N ARG A 75 -1.37 -0.56 -14.35
CA ARG A 75 -0.32 0.33 -14.85
C ARG A 75 -0.45 1.70 -14.21
N ARG A 76 0.67 2.27 -13.76
CA ARG A 76 0.73 3.64 -13.25
C ARG A 76 0.35 4.63 -14.35
N LEU A 77 -0.35 5.68 -13.94
CA LEU A 77 -0.58 6.85 -14.75
C LEU A 77 0.09 8.04 -14.10
N LEU A 78 0.54 8.99 -14.91
CA LEU A 78 0.95 10.29 -14.42
C LEU A 78 -0.23 10.93 -13.68
N GLY A 79 -0.02 11.23 -12.40
CA GLY A 79 -0.96 12.03 -11.62
C GLY A 79 -0.99 13.48 -12.10
N LEU A 80 -2.08 14.18 -11.79
CA LEU A 80 -2.32 15.55 -12.28
C LEU A 80 -2.15 16.62 -11.20
N GLY A 81 -1.76 16.24 -9.98
CA GLY A 81 -1.65 17.15 -8.84
C GLY A 81 -0.60 16.72 -7.82
N PRO A 82 -0.36 17.54 -6.78
CA PRO A 82 0.56 17.23 -5.70
C PRO A 82 -0.03 16.21 -4.70
N GLY A 83 0.83 15.57 -3.92
CA GLY A 83 0.41 14.72 -2.79
C GLY A 83 -0.39 13.50 -3.25
N ALA A 84 -1.57 13.27 -2.67
CA ALA A 84 -2.40 12.11 -3.02
C ALA A 84 -2.77 12.09 -4.52
N GLU A 85 -3.00 13.25 -5.12
CA GLU A 85 -3.41 13.36 -6.54
C GLU A 85 -2.26 13.05 -7.53
N SER A 86 -1.03 12.88 -7.04
CA SER A 86 0.08 12.38 -7.84
C SER A 86 0.01 10.86 -8.04
N PHE A 87 -0.84 10.16 -7.28
CA PHE A 87 -1.01 8.72 -7.35
C PHE A 87 -2.22 8.37 -8.21
N ARG A 88 -1.97 7.76 -9.36
CA ARG A 88 -3.02 7.29 -10.25
C ARG A 88 -2.60 6.00 -10.95
N ALA A 89 -3.57 5.13 -11.20
CA ALA A 89 -3.38 3.93 -11.98
C ALA A 89 -4.64 3.58 -12.79
N VAL A 90 -4.44 2.82 -13.87
CA VAL A 90 -5.51 2.10 -14.55
C VAL A 90 -5.39 0.62 -14.22
N ARG A 91 -6.54 0.01 -13.93
CA ARG A 91 -6.66 -1.41 -13.61
C ARG A 91 -7.60 -2.07 -14.58
N GLN A 92 -7.16 -3.19 -15.14
CA GLN A 92 -8.06 -4.13 -15.80
C GLN A 92 -8.24 -5.31 -14.86
N TYR A 93 -9.39 -5.41 -14.22
CA TYR A 93 -9.74 -6.56 -13.40
C TYR A 93 -9.86 -7.80 -14.29
N GLU A 94 -9.27 -8.88 -13.81
CA GLU A 94 -9.40 -10.22 -14.37
C GLU A 94 -10.43 -10.98 -13.53
N GLN A 95 -10.29 -10.90 -12.20
CA GLN A 95 -11.23 -11.43 -11.22
C GLN A 95 -11.58 -10.36 -10.18
N ALA A 96 -12.88 -10.24 -9.88
CA ALA A 96 -13.37 -9.52 -8.72
C ALA A 96 -14.64 -10.24 -8.29
N ALA A 97 -14.53 -11.09 -7.27
CA ALA A 97 -15.62 -11.94 -6.83
C ALA A 97 -15.56 -12.18 -5.32
N VAL A 98 -16.72 -12.41 -4.72
CA VAL A 98 -16.88 -12.80 -3.33
C VAL A 98 -17.89 -13.94 -3.22
N ASP A 99 -17.52 -14.94 -2.43
CA ASP A 99 -18.37 -16.01 -1.96
C ASP A 99 -18.62 -15.78 -0.46
N ILE A 100 -19.89 -15.70 -0.06
CA ILE A 100 -20.33 -15.53 1.33
C ILE A 100 -21.21 -16.73 1.68
N GLU A 101 -20.90 -17.39 2.79
CA GLU A 101 -21.67 -18.51 3.33
C GLU A 101 -22.06 -18.20 4.77
N VAL A 102 -23.36 -18.22 5.06
CA VAL A 102 -23.92 -18.03 6.40
C VAL A 102 -24.78 -19.24 6.74
N ALA A 103 -24.37 -20.03 7.73
CA ALA A 103 -24.93 -21.36 7.97
C ALA A 103 -24.87 -22.22 6.68
N ASP A 104 -26.01 -22.49 6.05
CA ASP A 104 -26.11 -23.26 4.80
C ASP A 104 -26.51 -22.38 3.59
N GLU A 105 -26.62 -21.06 3.77
CA GLU A 105 -27.02 -20.11 2.73
C GLU A 105 -25.79 -19.49 2.05
N LYS A 106 -25.70 -19.70 0.73
CA LYS A 106 -24.59 -19.19 -0.09
C LYS A 106 -25.02 -18.02 -0.96
N THR A 107 -24.31 -16.91 -0.84
CA THR A 107 -24.42 -15.73 -1.71
C THR A 107 -23.12 -15.53 -2.47
N THR A 108 -23.22 -15.25 -3.77
CA THR A 108 -22.06 -14.90 -4.59
C THR A 108 -22.28 -13.58 -5.29
N SER A 109 -21.21 -12.81 -5.46
CA SER A 109 -21.21 -11.58 -6.23
C SER A 109 -19.92 -11.49 -7.04
N GLN A 110 -20.02 -10.92 -8.23
CA GLN A 110 -18.88 -10.70 -9.11
C GLN A 110 -19.04 -9.38 -9.86
N LEU A 111 -17.93 -8.70 -10.12
CA LEU A 111 -17.93 -7.49 -10.91
C LEU A 111 -18.31 -7.81 -12.38
N PRO A 112 -19.32 -7.13 -12.96
CA PRO A 112 -19.68 -7.32 -14.36
C PRO A 112 -18.52 -7.01 -15.32
N GLU A 113 -18.44 -7.75 -16.42
CA GLU A 113 -17.36 -7.60 -17.41
C GLU A 113 -17.23 -6.17 -17.93
N ALA A 114 -18.37 -5.51 -18.17
CA ALA A 114 -18.41 -4.13 -18.64
C ALA A 114 -17.75 -3.14 -17.66
N LEU A 115 -17.66 -3.48 -16.37
CA LEU A 115 -17.16 -2.57 -15.33
C LEU A 115 -15.70 -2.82 -14.93
N LYS A 116 -15.02 -3.81 -15.52
CA LYS A 116 -13.67 -4.26 -15.10
C LYS A 116 -12.52 -3.32 -15.45
N LEU A 117 -12.72 -2.35 -16.34
CA LEU A 117 -11.72 -1.34 -16.63
C LEU A 117 -11.91 -0.14 -15.69
N MET A 118 -10.99 0.00 -14.75
CA MET A 118 -11.09 0.91 -13.61
C MET A 118 -9.95 1.93 -13.62
N VAL A 119 -10.22 3.10 -13.04
CA VAL A 119 -9.20 4.06 -12.63
C VAL A 119 -9.19 4.13 -11.12
N THR A 120 -7.99 4.06 -10.54
CA THR A 120 -7.74 4.31 -9.12
C THR A 120 -6.93 5.59 -9.00
N GLN A 121 -7.34 6.49 -8.11
CA GLN A 121 -6.62 7.74 -7.86
C GLN A 121 -6.59 8.08 -6.38
N GLY A 122 -5.47 8.64 -5.92
CA GLY A 122 -5.35 9.16 -4.57
C GLY A 122 -6.13 10.46 -4.39
N ARG A 123 -6.82 10.55 -3.26
CA ARG A 123 -7.50 11.72 -2.74
C ARG A 123 -7.04 11.95 -1.30
N SER A 124 -7.36 13.13 -0.76
CA SER A 124 -7.09 13.42 0.66
C SER A 124 -7.82 12.47 1.62
N SER A 125 -8.90 11.84 1.17
CA SER A 125 -9.72 10.89 1.92
C SER A 125 -9.39 9.41 1.64
N GLY A 126 -8.25 9.12 0.99
CA GLY A 126 -7.88 7.76 0.60
C GLY A 126 -7.94 7.54 -0.92
N LEU A 127 -8.11 6.29 -1.34
CA LEU A 127 -8.17 5.94 -2.76
C LEU A 127 -9.60 6.00 -3.28
N GLU A 128 -9.80 6.73 -4.36
CA GLU A 128 -11.05 6.77 -5.12
C GLU A 128 -10.94 5.84 -6.33
N MET A 129 -11.96 5.00 -6.53
CA MET A 129 -12.03 4.03 -7.62
C MET A 129 -13.32 4.22 -8.41
N TYR A 130 -13.21 4.23 -9.74
CA TYR A 130 -14.37 4.32 -10.63
C TYR A 130 -14.14 3.54 -11.93
N SER A 131 -15.23 3.05 -12.51
CA SER A 131 -15.20 2.33 -13.77
C SER A 131 -15.26 3.28 -14.96
N LEU A 132 -14.56 2.92 -16.03
CA LEU A 132 -14.71 3.57 -17.34
C LEU A 132 -15.89 3.02 -18.13
N GLY A 133 -16.48 1.89 -17.68
CA GLY A 133 -17.61 1.25 -18.34
C GLY A 133 -18.99 1.66 -17.84
N GLY A 134 -19.09 2.36 -16.71
CA GLY A 134 -20.36 2.77 -16.13
C GLY A 134 -20.30 3.10 -14.65
N LEU A 135 -21.47 3.31 -14.04
CA LEU A 135 -21.60 3.51 -12.60
C LEU A 135 -21.55 2.16 -11.87
N LEU A 136 -20.92 2.16 -10.70
CA LEU A 136 -20.89 1.03 -9.79
C LEU A 136 -22.05 1.15 -8.79
N SER A 137 -22.74 0.05 -8.53
CA SER A 137 -23.63 -0.09 -7.39
C SER A 137 -22.84 -0.10 -6.07
N PRO A 138 -23.48 0.18 -4.93
CA PRO A 138 -22.82 0.10 -3.63
C PRO A 138 -22.13 -1.25 -3.37
N GLN A 139 -22.74 -2.36 -3.79
CA GLN A 139 -22.19 -3.70 -3.62
C GLN A 139 -20.95 -3.92 -4.50
N GLU A 140 -20.93 -3.37 -5.70
CA GLU A 140 -19.76 -3.45 -6.58
C GLU A 140 -18.61 -2.57 -6.07
N LEU A 141 -18.92 -1.39 -5.50
CA LEU A 141 -17.92 -0.53 -4.84
C LEU A 141 -17.30 -1.22 -3.63
N GLU A 142 -18.12 -1.86 -2.79
CA GLU A 142 -17.63 -2.63 -1.65
C GLU A 142 -16.73 -3.78 -2.10
N LEU A 143 -17.14 -4.53 -3.12
CA LEU A 143 -16.36 -5.65 -3.67
C LEU A 143 -14.96 -5.21 -4.15
N ILE A 144 -14.85 -4.03 -4.75
CA ILE A 144 -13.58 -3.52 -5.31
C ILE A 144 -12.80 -2.63 -4.34
N THR A 145 -13.23 -2.50 -3.09
CA THR A 145 -12.52 -1.76 -2.04
C THR A 145 -11.74 -2.72 -1.15
N PRO A 146 -10.48 -3.06 -1.49
CA PRO A 146 -9.68 -3.98 -0.72
C PRO A 146 -9.19 -3.34 0.60
N PRO A 147 -8.88 -4.16 1.63
CA PRO A 147 -8.27 -3.67 2.87
C PRO A 147 -6.84 -3.14 2.67
N CYS A 148 -6.20 -3.45 1.54
CA CYS A 148 -4.91 -2.93 1.16
C CYS A 148 -4.82 -2.80 -0.37
N ASP A 149 -4.03 -1.83 -0.83
CA ASP A 149 -3.99 -1.45 -2.23
C ASP A 149 -2.56 -1.20 -2.71
N SER A 150 -2.21 -1.70 -3.90
CA SER A 150 -0.87 -1.55 -4.49
C SER A 150 -0.46 -0.09 -4.63
N LEU A 151 -1.39 0.78 -5.02
CA LEU A 151 -1.15 2.21 -5.16
C LEU A 151 -0.87 2.87 -3.80
N GLY A 152 -1.58 2.40 -2.78
CA GLY A 152 -1.40 2.80 -1.39
C GLY A 152 -0.03 2.38 -0.85
N PHE A 153 0.43 1.17 -1.16
CA PHE A 153 1.76 0.70 -0.74
C PHE A 153 2.90 1.57 -1.27
N ILE A 154 2.81 2.05 -2.52
CA ILE A 154 3.82 2.97 -3.07
C ILE A 154 3.86 4.27 -2.26
N ALA A 155 2.69 4.76 -1.81
CA ALA A 155 2.61 5.99 -1.02
C ALA A 155 3.13 5.84 0.42
N LEU A 156 3.38 4.61 0.88
CA LEU A 156 4.09 4.35 2.15
C LEU A 156 5.60 4.52 2.02
N LEU A 157 6.15 4.60 0.80
CA LEU A 157 7.58 4.80 0.58
C LEU A 157 8.03 6.20 1.02
N PRO A 158 9.28 6.35 1.48
CA PRO A 158 9.81 7.65 1.88
C PRO A 158 9.86 8.60 0.68
N PRO A 159 9.49 9.88 0.86
CA PRO A 159 9.49 10.86 -0.24
C PRO A 159 10.90 11.33 -0.64
N ALA A 160 11.93 10.92 0.10
CA ALA A 160 13.33 11.28 -0.12
C ALA A 160 14.23 10.09 0.21
N ALA A 161 15.50 10.19 -0.18
CA ALA A 161 16.49 9.16 0.13
C ALA A 161 16.75 9.08 1.64
N VAL A 162 16.69 7.86 2.18
CA VAL A 162 16.80 7.57 3.61
C VAL A 162 17.99 6.67 3.91
N GLU A 163 18.53 6.78 5.12
CA GLU A 163 19.55 5.88 5.66
C GLU A 163 18.93 4.59 6.22
N VAL A 164 19.73 3.54 6.37
CA VAL A 164 19.26 2.29 6.98
C VAL A 164 18.89 2.54 8.44
N GLY A 165 17.64 2.26 8.80
CA GLY A 165 17.09 2.49 10.14
C GLY A 165 16.53 3.90 10.36
N GLU A 166 16.62 4.79 9.38
CA GLU A 166 15.93 6.08 9.41
C GLU A 166 14.41 5.86 9.33
N GLU A 167 13.66 6.50 10.22
CA GLU A 167 12.20 6.44 10.26
C GLU A 167 11.60 7.58 9.45
N TRP A 168 10.47 7.32 8.79
CA TRP A 168 9.69 8.35 8.11
C TRP A 168 8.20 8.20 8.43
N SER A 169 7.45 9.29 8.22
CA SER A 169 6.00 9.29 8.38
C SER A 169 5.33 9.28 7.01
N PRO A 170 4.51 8.28 6.69
CA PRO A 170 3.75 8.28 5.46
C PRO A 170 2.66 9.36 5.50
N PRO A 171 2.16 9.81 4.33
CA PRO A 171 1.04 10.74 4.28
C PRO A 171 -0.22 10.17 4.95
N VAL A 172 -0.97 11.01 5.67
CA VAL A 172 -2.16 10.59 6.45
C VAL A 172 -3.24 9.90 5.61
N TRP A 173 -3.40 10.30 4.34
CA TRP A 173 -4.40 9.73 3.46
C TRP A 173 -4.15 8.25 3.16
N VAL A 174 -2.89 7.80 3.24
CA VAL A 174 -2.51 6.41 2.96
C VAL A 174 -3.00 5.49 4.07
N ALA A 175 -3.23 5.98 5.29
CA ALA A 175 -3.68 5.14 6.41
C ALA A 175 -5.20 4.92 6.44
N GLN A 176 -5.95 5.35 5.41
CA GLN A 176 -7.42 5.39 5.41
C GLN A 176 -8.06 4.24 4.61
N PHE A 177 -7.51 3.03 4.71
CA PHE A 177 -8.12 1.81 4.15
C PHE A 177 -9.19 1.25 5.08
#